data_AF-E7NB28-F1
#
_entry.id   AF-E7NB28-F1
#
_cell.length_a   1.000
_cell.length_b   1.000
_cell.length_c   1.000
_cell.angle_alpha   90.00
_cell.angle_beta   90.00
_cell.angle_gamma   90.00
#
_symmetry.space_group_name_H-M   'P 1'
#
loop_
_entity.id
_entity.type
_entity.pdbx_description
1 polymer ?
#
loop_
_entity_poly.entity_id
_entity_poly.type
_entity_poly.pdbx_seq_one_letter_code
_entity_poly.pdbx_strand_id
1 'polypeptide(L)' 'MAAGVLALLIGTLGIHNFYLGYTGKGLIQLLGSLLSCGFLALPIAIWAFVEGILILTARPGEPPWGVDAEGVPLSS' A
#
# COMPACT_ATOMS: atom_id res chain seq x y z
N MET A 1 2.69 6.35 10.21
CA MET A 1 3.00 4.96 10.62
C MET A 1 1.85 3.95 10.48
N ALA A 2 0.58 4.30 10.78
CA ALA A 2 -0.55 3.37 10.70
C ALA A 2 -0.75 2.72 9.31
N ALA A 3 -0.47 3.44 8.22
CA ALA A 3 -0.60 2.93 6.85
C ALA A 3 0.31 1.72 6.54
N GLY A 4 1.54 1.69 7.08
CA GLY A 4 2.46 0.56 6.89
C GLY A 4 2.07 -0.68 7.69
N VAL A 5 1.51 -0.50 8.89
CA VAL A 5 0.95 -1.60 9.69
C VAL A 5 -0.34 -2.14 9.06
N LEU A 6 -1.18 -1.27 8.49
CA LEU A 6 -2.37 -1.66 7.72
C LEU A 6 -1.99 -2.42 6.45
N ALA A 7 -0.91 -2.01 5.76
CA ALA A 7 -0.36 -2.72 4.62
C ALA A 7 0.19 -4.10 4.99
N LEU A 8 0.71 -4.29 6.21
CA LEU A 8 1.23 -5.58 6.66
C LEU A 8 0.14 -6.54 7.16
N LEU A 9 -0.96 -6.03 7.74
CA LEU A 9 -2.06 -6.87 8.25
C LEU A 9 -3.18 -7.11 7.22
N ILE A 10 -3.39 -6.19 6.27
CA ILE A 10 -4.51 -6.20 5.29
C ILE A 10 -4.00 -5.85 3.86
N GLY A 11 -2.71 -6.04 3.60
CA GLY A 11 -2.04 -5.61 2.36
C GLY A 11 -2.61 -6.18 1.06
N THR A 12 -3.17 -7.39 1.10
CA THR A 12 -3.75 -8.06 -0.07
C THR A 12 -4.91 -7.29 -0.71
N LEU A 13 -5.58 -6.41 0.05
CA LEU A 13 -6.68 -5.58 -0.42
C LEU A 13 -6.21 -4.25 -1.06
N GLY A 14 -4.93 -3.87 -0.93
CA GLY A 14 -4.39 -2.64 -1.52
C GLY A 14 -4.84 -1.32 -0.89
N ILE A 15 -5.44 -1.35 0.32
CA ILE A 15 -6.02 -0.18 1.02
C ILE A 15 -4.98 0.93 1.24
N HIS A 16 -3.73 0.58 1.52
CA HIS A 16 -2.64 1.54 1.70
C HIS A 16 -2.35 2.35 0.43
N ASN A 17 -2.50 1.75 -0.76
CA ASN A 17 -2.35 2.47 -2.02
C ASN A 17 -3.49 3.47 -2.25
N PHE A 18 -4.72 3.16 -1.83
CA PHE A 18 -5.81 4.14 -1.83
C PHE A 18 -5.54 5.30 -0.87
N TYR A 19 -4.95 5.02 0.30
CA TYR A 19 -4.58 6.04 1.29
C TYR A 19 -3.48 6.98 0.80
N LEU A 20 -2.51 6.46 0.04
CA LEU A 20 -1.47 7.26 -0.62
C LEU A 20 -1.96 8.00 -1.88
N GLY A 21 -3.24 7.86 -2.25
CA GLY A 21 -3.80 8.47 -3.47
C GLY A 21 -3.50 7.70 -4.76
N TYR A 22 -2.86 6.53 -4.67
CA TYR A 22 -2.60 5.63 -5.78
C TYR A 22 -3.78 4.70 -6.07
N THR A 23 -4.95 5.28 -6.34
CA THR A 23 -6.22 4.55 -6.61
C THR A 23 -6.07 3.50 -7.71
N GLY A 24 -5.29 3.79 -8.77
CA GLY A 24 -5.02 2.82 -9.84
C GLY A 24 -4.25 1.58 -9.37
N LYS A 25 -3.22 1.75 -8.52
CA LYS A 25 -2.45 0.63 -7.95
C LYS A 25 -3.28 -0.18 -6.97
N GLY A 26 -4.04 0.51 -6.11
CA GLY A 26 -4.96 -0.11 -5.17
C GLY A 26 -6.04 -0.94 -5.88
N LEU A 27 -6.59 -0.43 -6.99
CA LEU A 27 -7.57 -1.15 -7.80
C LEU A 27 -6.97 -2.40 -8.44
N ILE A 28 -5.73 -2.35 -8.94
CA ILE A 28 -5.04 -3.53 -9.49
C ILE A 28 -4.81 -4.60 -8.41
N GLN A 29 -4.41 -4.21 -7.19
CA GLN A 29 -4.24 -5.16 -6.08
C GLN A 29 -5.58 -5.76 -5.63
N LEU A 30 -6.65 -4.95 -5.55
CA LEU A 30 -7.98 -5.41 -5.18
C LEU A 30 -8.59 -6.34 -6.25
N LEU A 31 -8.59 -5.90 -7.51
CA LEU A 31 -9.11 -6.69 -8.62
C LEU A 31 -8.24 -7.92 -8.88
N GLY A 32 -6.91 -7.80 -8.78
CA GLY A 32 -5.98 -8.90 -8.95
C GLY A 32 -6.14 -9.98 -7.88
N SER A 33 -6.39 -9.62 -6.62
CA SER A 33 -6.64 -10.60 -5.55
C SER A 33 -8.05 -11.20 -5.65
N LEU A 34 -9.07 -10.39 -5.99
CA LEU A 34 -10.48 -10.80 -6.03
C LEU A 34 -10.85 -11.59 -7.29
N LEU A 35 -10.51 -11.11 -8.50
CA LEU A 35 -10.83 -11.78 -9.77
C LEU A 35 -10.01 -13.05 -9.98
N SER A 36 -8.80 -13.11 -9.43
CA SER A 36 -7.94 -14.30 -9.56
C SER A 36 -8.29 -15.39 -8.56
N CYS A 37 -9.36 -15.24 -7.76
CA CYS A 37 -9.79 -16.22 -6.76
C CYS A 37 -8.63 -16.66 -5.83
N GLY A 38 -7.71 -15.75 -5.50
CA GLY A 38 -6.54 -16.04 -4.67
C GLY A 38 -5.30 -16.61 -5.39
N PHE A 39 -5.33 -16.92 -6.70
CA PHE A 39 -4.14 -17.42 -7.42
C PHE A 39 -2.99 -16.39 -7.44
N LEU A 40 -3.32 -15.12 -7.55
CA LEU A 40 -2.37 -14.00 -7.54
C LEU A 40 -2.14 -13.44 -6.13
N ALA A 41 -2.71 -14.05 -5.08
CA ALA A 41 -2.57 -13.55 -3.71
C ALA A 41 -1.12 -13.54 -3.24
N LEU A 42 -0.32 -14.54 -3.62
CA LEU A 42 1.07 -14.68 -3.20
C LEU A 42 1.99 -13.58 -3.77
N PRO A 43 2.01 -13.29 -5.09
CA PRO A 43 2.77 -12.16 -5.63
C PRO A 43 2.22 -10.79 -5.18
N ILE A 44 0.90 -10.64 -5.02
CA ILE A 44 0.30 -9.40 -4.50
C ILE A 44 0.70 -9.15 -3.04
N ALA A 45 0.78 -10.21 -2.22
CA ALA A 45 1.25 -10.11 -0.84
C ALA A 45 2.72 -9.68 -0.77
N ILE A 46 3.59 -10.23 -1.64
CA ILE A 46 4.99 -9.81 -1.72
C ILE A 46 5.10 -8.33 -2.12
N TRP A 47 4.32 -7.90 -3.12
CA TRP A 47 4.26 -6.49 -3.50
C TRP A 47 3.84 -5.62 -2.30
N ALA A 48 2.69 -5.91 -1.68
CA ALA A 48 2.17 -5.14 -0.55
C ALA A 48 3.14 -5.10 0.65
N PHE A 49 3.87 -6.19 0.88
CA PHE A 49 4.90 -6.27 1.92
C PHE A 49 6.06 -5.30 1.63
N VAL A 50 6.56 -5.27 0.39
CA VAL A 50 7.63 -4.36 -0.03
C VAL A 50 7.17 -2.90 0.07
N GLU A 51 5.97 -2.57 -0.42
CA GLU A 51 5.41 -1.22 -0.27
C GLU A 51 5.20 -0.83 1.19
N GLY A 52 4.75 -1.76 2.03
CA GLY A 52 4.64 -1.56 3.47
C GLY A 52 5.97 -1.16 4.11
N ILE A 53 7.06 -1.86 3.78
CA ILE A 53 8.41 -1.53 4.27
C ILE A 53 8.87 -0.17 3.73
N LEU A 54 8.64 0.12 2.45
CA LEU A 54 9.01 1.42 1.86
C LEU A 54 8.29 2.57 2.56
N ILE A 55 7.00 2.43 2.87
CA ILE A 55 6.23 3.43 3.64
C ILE A 55 6.73 3.57 5.08
N LEU A 56 7.12 2.48 5.73
CA LEU A 56 7.65 2.51 7.11
C LEU A 56 9.06 3.11 7.20
N THR A 57 9.86 2.98 6.14
CA THR A 57 11.23 3.48 6.07
C THR A 57 11.33 4.85 5.39
N ALA A 58 10.26 5.31 4.74
CA ALA A 58 10.21 6.61 4.10
C ALA A 58 10.34 7.74 5.12
N ARG A 59 11.08 8.79 4.76
CA ARG A 59 11.16 10.00 5.57
C ARG A 59 9.82 10.75 5.47
N PRO A 60 9.29 11.30 6.58
CA PRO A 60 8.09 12.13 6.55
C PRO A 60 8.23 13.26 5.53
N GLY A 61 7.30 13.34 4.58
CA GLY A 61 7.30 14.36 3.53
C GLY A 61 8.09 14.00 2.26
N GLU A 62 8.72 12.82 2.18
CA GLU A 62 9.46 12.40 0.98
C GLU A 62 8.57 11.58 0.03
N PRO A 63 8.08 12.14 -1.08
CA PRO A 63 7.33 11.38 -2.06
C PRO A 63 8.24 10.34 -2.73
N PRO A 64 7.71 9.16 -3.12
CA PRO A 64 6.29 8.78 -3.18
C PRO A 64 5.72 8.05 -1.93
N TRP A 65 6.52 7.76 -0.91
CA TRP A 65 6.08 6.90 0.22
C TRP A 65 5.95 7.61 1.57
N GLY A 66 6.40 8.85 1.68
CA GLY A 66 6.38 9.67 2.90
C GLY A 66 5.27 10.72 2.95
N VAL A 67 4.38 10.74 1.96
CA VAL A 67 3.23 11.67 1.87
C VAL A 67 1.94 10.90 1.60
N ASP A 68 0.81 11.40 2.07
CA ASP A 68 -0.51 10.85 1.74
C ASP A 68 -1.07 11.42 0.42
N ALA A 69 -2.31 11.03 0.08
CA ALA A 69 -3.03 11.49 -1.10
C ALA A 69 -3.19 13.02 -1.20
N GLU A 70 -3.21 13.71 -0.06
CA GLU A 70 -3.37 15.16 0.05
C GLU A 70 -2.01 15.88 0.09
N GLY A 71 -0.91 15.14 -0.02
CA GLY A 71 0.45 15.65 0.08
C GLY A 71 0.88 15.94 1.52
N VAL A 72 0.10 15.51 2.52
CA VAL A 72 0.44 15.69 3.92
C VAL A 72 1.52 14.68 4.29
N PRO A 73 2.61 15.12 4.95
CA PRO A 73 3.67 14.22 5.37
C PRO A 73 3.13 13.18 6.36
N LEU A 74 3.47 11.92 6.12
CA LEU A 74 3.16 10.84 7.04
C LEU A 74 4.00 11.02 8.31
N SER A 75 3.39 11.55 9.37
CA SER A 75 4.06 11.72 10.66
C SER A 75 4.60 10.39 11.16
N SER A 76 5.86 10.41 11.60
CA SER A 76 6.46 9.38 12.46
C SER A 76 5.78 9.41 13.83
#